data_AF-A0A662TZZ9-F1
#
_entry.id   AF-A0A662TZZ9-F1
#
_cell.length_a   1.000
_cell.length_b   1.000
_cell.length_c   1.000
_cell.angle_alpha   90.00
_cell.angle_beta   90.00
_cell.angle_gamma   90.00
#
_symmetry.space_group_name_H-M   'P 1'
#
loop_
_entity.id
_entity.type
_entity.pdbx_description
1 polymer ?
#
loop_
_entity_poly.entity_id
_entity_poly.type
_entity_poly.pdbx_seq_one_letter_code
_entity_poly.pdbx_strand_id
1 'polypeptide(L)'
;MSEIYDITDVVKKLRRMIGRKWVAVIRKANLRLKVREETYLVNGNGLARLRITLRGILGKEVADDILSLAKPLAAVKREVKAGEVVVGYDRASIESESKALLDPIYFSSLLIKASMVTVESLNIDRFDLGKLFECLKLKKAETYFMKITHELGDVFKVIVDKGAIRAVVLERKEGISIFGYAALEFLLKLKGKVEVLVLKLTFEK
;
A
#
# COMPACT_ATOMS: atom_id res chain seq x y z
N MET A 1 6.71 -0.37 -7.55
CA MET A 1 5.78 -0.88 -8.58
C MET A 1 4.82 -1.82 -7.90
N SER A 2 3.54 -1.84 -8.31
CA SER A 2 2.57 -2.76 -7.74
C SER A 2 3.04 -4.14 -8.16
N GLU A 3 3.42 -4.98 -7.20
CA GLU A 3 3.87 -6.34 -7.47
C GLU A 3 2.83 -7.01 -8.38
N ILE A 4 3.27 -7.49 -9.54
CA ILE A 4 2.40 -8.18 -10.48
C ILE A 4 2.52 -9.66 -10.16
N TYR A 5 1.38 -10.26 -9.88
CA TYR A 5 1.23 -11.66 -9.60
C TYR A 5 0.64 -12.34 -10.81
N ASP A 6 1.26 -13.44 -11.19
CA ASP A 6 0.64 -14.45 -12.02
C ASP A 6 -0.32 -15.27 -11.14
N ILE A 7 -1.61 -15.16 -11.43
CA ILE A 7 -2.68 -15.92 -10.78
C ILE A 7 -3.27 -16.99 -11.71
N THR A 8 -2.56 -17.40 -12.75
CA THR A 8 -3.04 -18.41 -13.70
C THR A 8 -3.34 -19.73 -13.01
N ASP A 9 -2.46 -20.19 -12.12
CA ASP A 9 -2.66 -21.42 -11.36
C ASP A 9 -3.80 -21.28 -10.33
N VAL A 10 -3.99 -20.08 -9.77
CA VAL A 10 -5.14 -19.73 -8.92
C VAL A 10 -6.46 -19.85 -9.71
N VAL A 11 -6.52 -19.28 -10.92
CA VAL A 11 -7.70 -19.34 -11.79
C VAL A 11 -7.98 -20.77 -12.25
N LYS A 12 -6.94 -21.55 -12.60
CA LYS A 12 -7.07 -22.97 -12.96
C LYS A 12 -7.63 -23.79 -11.80
N LYS A 13 -7.12 -23.60 -10.58
CA LYS A 13 -7.62 -24.28 -9.38
C LYS A 13 -9.08 -23.89 -9.08
N LEU A 14 -9.43 -22.60 -9.15
CA LEU A 14 -10.82 -22.15 -9.01
C LEU A 14 -11.74 -22.76 -10.07
N ARG A 15 -11.32 -22.80 -11.34
CA ARG A 15 -12.09 -23.39 -12.43
C ARG A 15 -12.35 -24.89 -12.20
N ARG A 16 -11.39 -25.62 -11.63
CA ARG A 16 -11.54 -27.04 -11.26
C ARG A 16 -12.49 -27.22 -10.07
N MET A 17 -12.42 -26.36 -9.07
CA MET A 17 -13.22 -26.49 -7.85
C MET A 17 -14.69 -26.07 -8.02
N ILE A 18 -14.95 -24.94 -8.68
CA ILE A 18 -16.28 -24.31 -8.73
C ILE A 18 -16.85 -24.18 -10.14
N GLY A 19 -16.23 -24.82 -11.13
CA GLY A 19 -16.68 -24.79 -12.52
C GLY A 19 -16.79 -23.35 -13.04
N ARG A 20 -17.79 -23.03 -13.88
CA ARG A 20 -17.96 -21.68 -14.47
C ARG A 20 -18.16 -20.54 -13.46
N LYS A 21 -18.43 -20.83 -12.18
CA LYS A 21 -18.66 -19.81 -11.14
C LYS A 21 -17.41 -19.00 -10.78
N TRP A 22 -16.20 -19.45 -11.15
CA TRP A 22 -14.97 -18.69 -10.91
C TRP A 22 -15.00 -17.28 -11.54
N VAL A 23 -15.69 -17.12 -12.68
CA VAL A 23 -15.84 -15.82 -13.34
C VAL A 23 -16.58 -14.81 -12.46
N ALA A 24 -17.58 -15.27 -11.70
CA ALA A 24 -18.31 -14.43 -10.76
C ALA A 24 -17.44 -14.01 -9.57
N VAL A 25 -16.54 -14.88 -9.10
CA VAL A 25 -15.57 -14.57 -8.04
C VAL A 25 -14.60 -13.48 -8.49
N ILE A 26 -14.06 -13.58 -9.71
CA ILE A 26 -13.16 -12.57 -10.28
C ILE A 26 -13.87 -11.22 -10.47
N ARG A 27 -15.12 -11.23 -10.97
CA ARG A 27 -15.94 -10.02 -11.11
C ARG A 27 -16.21 -9.38 -9.75
N LYS A 28 -16.57 -10.18 -8.75
CA LYS A 28 -16.84 -9.70 -7.38
C LYS A 28 -15.58 -9.13 -6.71
N ALA A 29 -14.40 -9.68 -7.02
CA ALA A 29 -13.12 -9.14 -6.59
C ALA A 29 -12.68 -7.87 -7.37
N ASN A 30 -13.51 -7.39 -8.31
CA ASN A 30 -13.23 -6.24 -9.19
C ASN A 30 -11.87 -6.33 -9.88
N LEU A 31 -11.52 -7.53 -10.37
CA LEU A 31 -10.27 -7.78 -11.06
C LEU A 31 -10.43 -7.48 -12.55
N ARG A 32 -9.65 -6.52 -13.04
CA ARG A 32 -9.42 -6.35 -14.49
C ARG A 32 -8.34 -7.34 -14.92
N LEU A 33 -8.74 -8.56 -15.25
CA LEU A 33 -7.83 -9.57 -15.79
C LEU A 33 -7.27 -9.06 -17.12
N LYS A 34 -5.97 -8.75 -17.14
CA LYS A 34 -5.25 -8.57 -18.41
C LYS A 34 -4.88 -9.96 -18.90
N VAL A 35 -5.52 -10.39 -19.99
CA VAL A 35 -5.15 -11.64 -20.67
C VAL A 35 -4.02 -11.29 -21.64
N ARG A 36 -2.82 -11.78 -21.36
CA ARG A 36 -1.72 -11.85 -22.34
C ARG A 36 -1.34 -13.31 -22.45
N GLU A 37 -1.48 -13.91 -23.63
CA GLU A 37 -0.97 -15.28 -23.89
C GLU A 37 -1.40 -16.31 -22.81
N GLU A 38 -2.70 -16.37 -22.50
CA GLU A 38 -3.28 -17.25 -21.46
C GLU A 38 -2.82 -17.04 -20.01
N THR A 39 -1.99 -16.03 -19.72
CA THR A 39 -1.62 -15.65 -18.35
C THR A 39 -2.60 -14.64 -17.75
N TYR A 40 -3.02 -14.91 -16.52
CA TYR A 40 -3.88 -14.05 -15.73
C TYR A 40 -3.05 -13.24 -14.74
N LEU A 41 -2.93 -11.94 -15.00
CA LEU A 41 -2.10 -11.07 -14.18
C LEU A 41 -2.96 -10.15 -13.31
N VAL A 42 -2.59 -10.04 -12.04
CA VAL A 42 -3.17 -9.07 -11.11
C VAL A 42 -2.05 -8.35 -10.38
N ASN A 43 -2.29 -7.09 -10.01
CA ASN A 43 -1.39 -6.39 -9.10
C ASN A 43 -1.66 -6.80 -7.64
N GLY A 44 -0.80 -6.40 -6.71
CA GLY A 44 -0.98 -6.65 -5.27
C GLY A 44 -2.36 -6.25 -4.75
N ASN A 45 -2.90 -5.12 -5.21
CA ASN A 45 -4.28 -4.69 -4.91
C ASN A 45 -5.34 -5.67 -5.42
N GLY A 46 -5.14 -6.22 -6.62
CA GLY A 46 -5.98 -7.25 -7.16
C GLY A 46 -5.90 -8.54 -6.34
N LEU A 47 -4.71 -8.96 -5.95
CA LEU A 47 -4.51 -10.16 -5.13
C LEU A 47 -5.14 -10.01 -3.74
N ALA A 48 -5.03 -8.84 -3.11
CA ALA A 48 -5.65 -8.57 -1.82
C ALA A 48 -7.19 -8.61 -1.89
N ARG A 49 -7.80 -8.02 -2.93
CA ARG A 49 -9.24 -8.10 -3.15
C ARG A 49 -9.71 -9.53 -3.44
N LEU A 50 -8.90 -10.29 -4.17
CA LEU A 50 -9.17 -11.71 -4.40
C LEU A 50 -9.14 -12.49 -3.09
N ARG A 51 -8.18 -12.20 -2.20
CA ARG A 51 -8.08 -12.80 -0.87
C ARG A 51 -9.33 -12.59 -0.04
N ILE A 52 -9.79 -11.35 0.09
CA ILE A 52 -11.02 -11.04 0.86
C ILE A 52 -12.22 -11.77 0.26
N THR A 53 -12.35 -11.73 -1.06
CA THR A 53 -13.47 -12.35 -1.77
C THR A 53 -13.48 -13.87 -1.60
N LEU A 54 -12.32 -14.52 -1.73
CA LEU A 54 -12.20 -15.98 -1.56
C LEU A 54 -12.45 -16.40 -0.12
N ARG A 55 -11.91 -15.68 0.87
CA ARG A 55 -12.15 -15.98 2.29
C ARG A 55 -13.64 -15.89 2.64
N GLY A 56 -14.35 -14.91 2.09
CA GLY A 56 -15.80 -14.77 2.28
C GLY A 56 -16.66 -15.83 1.59
N ILE A 57 -16.12 -16.59 0.64
CA ILE A 57 -16.86 -17.62 -0.11
C ILE A 57 -16.46 -19.03 0.32
N LEU A 58 -15.18 -19.28 0.55
CA LEU A 58 -14.59 -20.61 0.74
C LEU A 58 -14.01 -20.82 2.16
N GLY A 59 -13.97 -19.78 2.99
CA GLY A 59 -13.31 -19.82 4.29
C GLY A 59 -11.80 -19.54 4.21
N LYS A 60 -11.19 -19.24 5.37
CA LYS A 60 -9.80 -18.75 5.45
C LYS A 60 -8.77 -19.74 4.91
N GLU A 61 -8.84 -20.99 5.36
CA GLU A 61 -7.85 -22.02 5.02
C GLU A 61 -7.83 -22.32 3.52
N VAL A 62 -9.00 -22.52 2.93
CA VAL A 62 -9.15 -22.83 1.50
C VAL A 62 -8.71 -21.64 0.64
N ALA A 63 -9.03 -20.42 1.06
CA ALA A 63 -8.60 -19.22 0.34
C ALA A 63 -7.08 -19.04 0.36
N ASP A 64 -6.44 -19.29 1.50
CA ASP A 64 -4.99 -19.14 1.65
C ASP A 64 -4.23 -20.24 0.89
N ASP A 65 -4.74 -21.49 0.87
CA ASP A 65 -4.22 -22.57 0.01
C ASP A 65 -4.29 -22.20 -1.47
N ILE A 66 -5.44 -21.72 -1.93
CA ILE A 66 -5.64 -21.33 -3.33
C ILE A 66 -4.71 -20.18 -3.71
N LEU A 67 -4.51 -19.20 -2.83
CA LEU A 67 -3.68 -18.02 -3.11
C LEU A 67 -2.18 -18.28 -2.96
N SER A 68 -1.78 -19.37 -2.31
CA SER A 68 -0.37 -19.81 -2.28
C SER A 68 0.17 -20.12 -3.68
N LEU A 69 -0.72 -20.41 -4.64
CA LEU A 69 -0.39 -20.66 -6.04
C LEU A 69 -0.12 -19.38 -6.85
N ALA A 70 -0.39 -18.20 -6.28
CA ALA A 70 -0.08 -16.94 -6.93
C ALA A 70 1.44 -16.73 -6.94
N LYS A 71 2.04 -16.68 -8.13
CA LYS A 71 3.48 -16.49 -8.28
C LYS A 71 3.76 -15.01 -8.48
N PRO A 72 4.65 -14.40 -7.67
CA PRO A 72 5.13 -13.07 -7.98
C PRO A 72 5.92 -13.15 -9.29
N LEU A 73 5.46 -12.44 -10.33
CA LEU A 73 6.30 -12.21 -11.50
C LEU A 73 7.30 -11.14 -11.10
N ALA A 74 8.59 -11.47 -11.22
CA ALA A 74 9.71 -10.66 -10.77
C ALA A 74 9.40 -9.16 -10.91
N ALA A 75 9.32 -8.49 -9.76
CA ALA A 75 9.25 -7.05 -9.72
C ALA A 75 10.36 -6.51 -10.61
N VAL A 76 10.01 -5.74 -11.64
CA VAL A 76 11.00 -4.88 -12.29
C VAL A 76 11.65 -4.10 -11.15
N LYS A 77 12.92 -4.32 -10.85
CA LYS A 77 13.63 -3.58 -9.81
C LYS A 77 13.70 -2.12 -10.27
N ARG A 78 12.97 -1.21 -9.61
CA ARG A 78 13.28 0.21 -9.69
C ARG A 78 14.21 0.49 -8.54
N GLU A 79 15.49 0.59 -8.85
CA GLU A 79 16.43 1.28 -7.98
C GLU A 79 16.06 2.76 -7.99
N VAL A 80 15.78 3.30 -6.81
CA VAL A 80 15.60 4.74 -6.62
C VAL A 80 16.99 5.33 -6.41
N LYS A 81 17.60 5.87 -7.47
CA LYS A 81 18.92 6.50 -7.37
C LYS A 81 18.90 7.67 -6.38
N ALA A 82 19.99 7.85 -5.65
CA ALA A 82 20.22 9.02 -4.81
C ALA A 82 20.14 10.31 -5.65
N GLY A 83 19.60 11.36 -5.06
CA GLY A 83 19.29 12.66 -5.67
C GLY A 83 19.00 13.61 -4.52
N GLU A 84 19.19 14.91 -4.73
CA GLU A 84 19.08 15.93 -3.68
C GLU A 84 17.75 15.85 -2.93
N VAL A 85 17.85 15.88 -1.60
CA VAL A 85 16.72 15.68 -0.69
C VAL A 85 15.87 16.93 -0.65
N VAL A 86 14.74 16.92 -1.36
CA VAL A 86 13.70 17.95 -1.23
C VAL A 86 12.50 17.32 -0.53
N VAL A 87 12.55 17.21 0.80
CA VAL A 87 11.38 16.84 1.61
C VAL A 87 10.73 18.12 2.11
N GLY A 88 9.61 18.51 1.51
CA GLY A 88 8.73 19.53 2.08
C GLY A 88 8.00 18.95 3.29
N TYR A 89 8.02 19.64 4.42
CA TYR A 89 7.21 19.31 5.59
C TYR A 89 6.64 20.59 6.22
N ASP A 90 5.40 20.50 6.69
CA ASP A 90 4.71 21.62 7.32
C ASP A 90 5.06 21.65 8.81
N ARG A 91 5.97 22.57 9.17
CA ARG A 91 6.46 22.71 10.54
C ARG A 91 5.37 23.08 11.54
N ALA A 92 4.33 23.78 11.11
CA ALA A 92 3.29 24.27 12.00
C ALA A 92 2.30 23.17 12.38
N SER A 93 2.05 22.21 11.48
CA SER A 93 1.03 21.18 11.67
C SER A 93 1.57 19.83 12.12
N ILE A 94 2.87 19.55 11.97
CA ILE A 94 3.39 18.19 12.13
C ILE A 94 3.14 17.58 13.50
N GLU A 95 3.27 18.35 14.58
CA GLU A 95 3.02 17.81 15.93
C GLU A 95 1.53 17.58 16.19
N SER A 96 0.69 18.59 15.94
CA SER A 96 -0.75 18.52 16.23
C SER A 96 -1.47 17.46 15.38
N GLU A 97 -1.18 17.41 14.08
CA GLU A 97 -1.80 16.44 13.17
C GLU A 97 -1.28 15.01 13.41
N SER A 98 -0.01 14.85 13.80
CA SER A 98 0.51 13.52 14.17
C SER A 98 -0.13 12.99 15.44
N LYS A 99 -0.43 13.87 16.40
CA LYS A 99 -1.16 13.48 17.61
C LYS A 99 -2.61 13.10 17.28
N ALA A 100 -3.27 13.85 16.40
CA ALA A 100 -4.61 13.50 15.94
C ALA A 100 -4.64 12.15 15.21
N LEU A 101 -3.61 11.80 14.44
CA LEU A 101 -3.49 10.48 13.80
C LEU A 101 -3.49 9.28 14.76
N LEU A 102 -3.14 9.47 16.03
CA LEU A 102 -3.20 8.43 17.05
C LEU A 102 -4.62 8.19 17.56
N ASP A 103 -5.53 9.16 17.38
CA ASP A 103 -6.93 9.02 17.76
C ASP A 103 -7.64 8.03 16.81
N PRO A 104 -8.15 6.90 17.33
CA PRO A 104 -8.83 5.90 16.51
C PRO A 104 -10.06 6.43 15.76
N ILE A 105 -10.77 7.40 16.34
CA ILE A 105 -11.97 8.02 15.74
C ILE A 105 -11.56 8.89 14.56
N TYR A 106 -10.56 9.76 14.77
CA TYR A 106 -10.02 10.60 13.70
C TYR A 106 -9.46 9.75 12.56
N PHE A 107 -8.63 8.75 12.89
CA PHE A 107 -8.05 7.86 11.90
C PHE A 107 -9.10 7.08 11.11
N SER A 108 -10.13 6.53 11.79
CA SER A 108 -11.23 5.84 11.11
C SER A 108 -12.01 6.76 10.19
N SER A 109 -12.25 8.01 10.60
CA SER A 109 -12.94 9.02 9.77
C SER A 109 -12.16 9.34 8.49
N LEU A 110 -10.82 9.40 8.57
CA LEU A 110 -9.96 9.58 7.40
C LEU A 110 -10.04 8.39 6.46
N LEU A 111 -10.00 7.16 6.99
CA LEU A 111 -10.04 5.94 6.18
C LEU A 111 -11.38 5.76 5.45
N ILE A 112 -12.50 6.12 6.08
CA ILE A 112 -13.84 6.06 5.43
C ILE A 112 -13.88 6.97 4.20
N LYS A 113 -13.23 8.12 4.28
CA LYS A 113 -13.15 9.12 3.20
C LYS A 113 -11.98 8.89 2.25
N ALA A 114 -11.31 7.74 2.35
CA ALA A 114 -10.13 7.44 1.58
C ALA A 114 -10.42 6.47 0.43
N SER A 115 -9.82 6.73 -0.73
CA SER A 115 -9.82 5.81 -1.86
C SER A 115 -8.43 5.20 -2.04
N MET A 116 -8.36 3.87 -2.16
CA MET A 116 -7.08 3.20 -2.32
C MET A 116 -6.46 3.53 -3.69
N VAL A 117 -5.25 4.06 -3.67
CA VAL A 117 -4.50 4.42 -4.89
C VAL A 117 -3.60 3.27 -5.30
N THR A 118 -2.70 2.84 -4.41
CA THR A 118 -1.70 1.82 -4.74
C THR A 118 -1.13 1.14 -3.48
N VAL A 119 -0.57 -0.06 -3.66
CA VAL A 119 0.23 -0.78 -2.66
C VAL A 119 1.46 -1.34 -3.37
N GLU A 120 2.65 -0.89 -2.97
CA GLU A 120 3.89 -1.17 -3.70
C GLU A 120 5.07 -1.45 -2.79
N SER A 121 5.83 -2.48 -3.13
CA SER A 121 7.13 -2.78 -2.52
C SER A 121 8.23 -2.00 -3.23
N LEU A 122 9.10 -1.36 -2.46
CA LEU A 122 10.23 -0.54 -2.91
C LEU A 122 11.47 -0.88 -2.09
N ASN A 123 12.65 -0.82 -2.72
CA ASN A 123 13.91 -0.78 -1.98
C ASN A 123 14.41 0.66 -2.01
N ILE A 124 14.59 1.28 -0.84
CA ILE A 124 14.99 2.69 -0.74
C ILE A 124 16.35 2.79 -0.07
N ASP A 125 17.27 3.53 -0.68
CA ASP A 125 18.55 3.87 -0.04
C ASP A 125 18.38 4.96 1.01
N ARG A 126 17.41 5.85 0.77
CA ARG A 126 16.98 6.92 1.67
C ARG A 126 15.55 7.32 1.34
N PHE A 127 14.79 7.74 2.35
CA PHE A 127 13.46 8.29 2.14
C PHE A 127 13.51 9.65 1.41
N ASP A 128 12.74 9.75 0.34
CA ASP A 128 12.60 10.96 -0.48
C ASP A 128 11.15 11.04 -0.97
N LEU A 129 10.42 12.04 -0.49
CA LEU A 129 9.01 12.23 -0.81
C LEU A 129 8.79 12.55 -2.30
N GLY A 130 9.67 13.35 -2.89
CA GLY A 130 9.58 13.72 -4.31
C GLY A 130 9.70 12.49 -5.21
N LYS A 131 10.70 11.64 -4.94
CA LYS A 131 10.89 10.38 -5.68
C LYS A 131 9.78 9.37 -5.44
N LEU A 132 9.21 9.33 -4.23
CA LEU A 132 8.03 8.50 -3.96
C LEU A 132 6.84 8.97 -4.81
N PHE A 133 6.60 10.27 -4.92
CA PHE A 133 5.55 10.82 -5.77
C PHE A 133 5.75 10.45 -7.24
N GLU A 134 6.98 10.57 -7.75
CA GLU A 134 7.31 10.18 -9.12
C GLU A 134 7.14 8.67 -9.36
N CYS A 135 7.65 7.85 -8.45
CA CYS A 135 7.59 6.39 -8.55
C CYS A 135 6.15 5.88 -8.56
N LEU A 136 5.31 6.45 -7.69
CA LEU A 136 3.92 6.08 -7.47
C LEU A 136 2.93 6.87 -8.35
N LYS A 137 3.44 7.79 -9.20
CA LYS A 137 2.65 8.68 -10.08
C LYS A 137 1.59 9.49 -9.33
N LEU A 138 1.93 9.99 -8.14
CA LEU A 138 1.04 10.81 -7.30
C LEU A 138 1.04 12.27 -7.75
N LYS A 139 -0.10 12.94 -7.59
CA LYS A 139 -0.26 14.36 -7.93
C LYS A 139 0.05 15.22 -6.72
N LYS A 140 1.00 16.15 -6.85
CA LYS A 140 1.40 17.05 -5.75
C LYS A 140 0.25 17.86 -5.15
N ALA A 141 -0.78 18.22 -5.91
CA ALA A 141 -1.90 19.04 -5.42
C ALA A 141 -2.92 18.27 -4.54
N GLU A 142 -2.79 16.95 -4.41
CA GLU A 142 -3.74 16.12 -3.68
C GLU A 142 -3.23 15.77 -2.28
N THR A 143 -4.14 15.32 -1.42
CA THR A 143 -3.83 14.85 -0.07
C THR A 143 -3.84 13.33 -0.03
N TYR A 144 -2.81 12.75 0.58
CA TYR A 144 -2.63 11.31 0.69
C TYR A 144 -2.37 10.89 2.12
N PHE A 145 -2.90 9.72 2.47
CA PHE A 145 -2.43 8.93 3.60
C PHE A 145 -1.50 7.84 3.06
N MET A 146 -0.31 7.71 3.64
CA MET A 146 0.67 6.69 3.30
C MET A 146 0.97 5.83 4.53
N LYS A 147 0.82 4.52 4.40
CA LYS A 147 1.34 3.55 5.36
C LYS A 147 2.59 2.90 4.78
N ILE A 148 3.73 3.10 5.42
CA ILE A 148 5.04 2.60 5.00
C ILE A 148 5.47 1.53 6.01
N THR A 149 5.47 0.27 5.60
CA THR A 149 5.89 -0.86 6.43
C THR A 149 7.31 -1.24 6.05
N HIS A 150 8.24 -1.18 7.00
CA HIS A 150 9.63 -1.60 6.82
C HIS A 150 9.79 -3.12 6.99
N GLU A 151 10.77 -3.71 6.33
CA GLU A 151 11.05 -5.16 6.42
C GLU A 151 11.39 -5.65 7.85
N LEU A 152 11.87 -4.77 8.72
CA LEU A 152 12.12 -5.08 10.13
C LEU A 152 10.86 -5.03 10.99
N GLY A 153 9.71 -4.62 10.44
CA GLY A 153 8.41 -4.61 11.11
C GLY A 153 7.93 -3.22 11.59
N ASP A 154 8.75 -2.19 11.45
CA ASP A 154 8.37 -0.82 11.78
C ASP A 154 7.35 -0.26 10.78
N VAL A 155 6.35 0.46 11.27
CA VAL A 155 5.26 1.00 10.45
C VAL A 155 5.18 2.51 10.61
N PHE A 156 5.34 3.23 9.52
CA PHE A 156 5.06 4.66 9.47
C PHE A 156 3.67 4.93 8.90
N LYS A 157 2.93 5.82 9.54
CA LYS A 157 1.68 6.41 9.05
C LYS A 157 1.94 7.87 8.76
N VAL A 158 1.76 8.30 7.52
CA VAL A 158 2.14 9.64 7.06
C VAL A 158 0.95 10.29 6.36
N ILE A 159 0.62 11.52 6.73
CA ILE A 159 -0.26 12.37 5.93
C ILE A 159 0.62 13.32 5.11
N VAL A 160 0.37 13.34 3.81
CA VAL A 160 1.01 14.25 2.87
C VAL A 160 -0.07 15.12 2.25
N ASP A 161 0.04 16.43 2.42
CA ASP A 161 -0.85 17.40 1.80
C ASP A 161 -0.06 18.34 0.91
N LYS A 162 -0.55 18.57 -0.31
CA LYS A 162 0.08 19.48 -1.28
C LYS A 162 1.58 19.19 -1.51
N GLY A 163 1.97 17.93 -1.43
CA GLY A 163 3.36 17.49 -1.59
C GLY A 163 4.27 17.73 -0.38
N ALA A 164 3.70 18.07 0.79
CA ALA A 164 4.43 18.24 2.05
C ALA A 164 3.92 17.28 3.14
N ILE A 165 4.82 16.76 3.96
CA ILE A 165 4.45 15.94 5.12
C ILE A 165 3.77 16.83 6.15
N ARG A 166 2.54 16.48 6.51
CA ARG A 166 1.74 17.16 7.53
C ARG A 166 1.61 16.41 8.83
N ALA A 167 1.78 15.09 8.80
CA ALA A 167 1.73 14.25 9.98
C ALA A 167 2.57 13.00 9.76
N VAL A 168 3.20 12.49 10.81
CA VAL A 168 3.93 11.24 10.80
C VAL A 168 3.86 10.57 12.18
N VAL A 169 3.50 9.29 12.17
CA VAL A 169 3.54 8.40 13.33
C VAL A 169 4.38 7.20 12.94
N LEU A 170 5.28 6.78 13.82
CA LEU A 170 6.04 5.55 13.74
C LEU A 170 5.53 4.60 14.84
N GLU A 171 5.02 3.45 14.45
CA GLU A 171 4.75 2.31 15.31
C GLU A 171 5.90 1.32 15.15
N ARG A 172 6.72 1.18 16.19
CA ARG A 172 7.82 0.22 16.16
C ARG A 172 7.33 -1.18 16.42
N LYS A 173 8.08 -2.18 15.94
CA LYS A 173 7.78 -3.59 16.19
C LYS A 173 7.60 -3.93 17.68
N GLU A 174 8.30 -3.23 18.58
CA GLU A 174 8.19 -3.43 20.03
C GLU A 174 6.91 -2.83 20.66
N GLY A 175 5.99 -2.27 19.85
CA GLY A 175 4.76 -1.64 20.33
C GLY A 175 4.94 -0.21 20.84
N ILE A 176 6.09 0.40 20.59
CA ILE A 176 6.38 1.80 20.95
C ILE A 176 5.92 2.71 19.80
N SER A 177 5.10 3.71 20.12
CA SER A 177 4.67 4.73 19.16
C SER A 177 5.43 6.04 19.36
N ILE A 178 6.01 6.54 18.27
CA ILE A 178 6.68 7.84 18.18
C ILE A 178 5.88 8.69 17.18
N PHE A 179 5.77 9.99 17.37
CA PHE A 179 5.02 10.88 16.48
C PHE A 179 5.74 12.20 16.24
N GLY A 180 5.23 12.99 15.29
CA GLY A 180 5.71 14.35 15.06
C GLY A 180 7.15 14.40 14.54
N TYR A 181 7.92 15.38 15.00
CA TYR A 181 9.30 15.57 14.55
C TYR A 181 10.20 14.37 14.83
N ALA A 182 10.02 13.72 15.99
CA ALA A 182 10.80 12.55 16.33
C ALA A 182 10.57 11.41 15.31
N ALA A 183 9.31 11.14 14.94
CA ALA A 183 9.00 10.14 13.92
C ALA A 183 9.47 10.56 12.52
N LEU A 184 9.46 11.87 12.21
CA LEU A 184 10.02 12.40 10.96
C LEU A 184 11.52 12.10 10.85
N GLU A 185 12.29 12.26 11.93
CA GLU A 185 13.73 11.98 11.90
C GLU A 185 14.03 10.51 11.59
N PHE A 186 13.25 9.58 12.13
CA PHE A 186 13.35 8.16 11.80
C PHE A 186 12.99 7.91 10.34
N LEU A 187 11.89 8.52 9.85
CA LEU A 187 11.46 8.38 8.47
C LEU A 187 12.53 8.86 7.49
N LEU A 188 13.18 10.00 7.76
CA LEU A 188 14.24 10.56 6.89
C LEU A 188 15.52 9.70 6.84
N LYS A 189 15.72 8.83 7.84
CA LYS A 189 16.83 7.87 7.92
C LYS A 189 16.45 6.48 7.41
N LEU A 190 15.20 6.28 6.98
CA LEU A 190 14.69 4.98 6.55
C LEU A 190 15.45 4.49 5.32
N LYS A 191 15.95 3.25 5.41
CA LYS A 191 16.70 2.54 4.36
C LYS A 191 16.30 1.07 4.35
N GLY A 192 16.31 0.44 3.17
CA GLY A 192 16.02 -0.97 2.97
C GLY A 192 14.68 -1.18 2.28
N LYS A 193 14.15 -2.41 2.40
CA LYS A 193 12.89 -2.77 1.75
C LYS A 193 11.70 -2.24 2.54
N VAL A 194 10.79 -1.57 1.84
CA VAL A 194 9.54 -1.02 2.38
C VAL A 194 8.35 -1.41 1.50
N GLU A 195 7.20 -1.67 2.13
CA GLU A 195 5.90 -1.74 1.48
C GLU A 195 5.16 -0.43 1.74
N VAL A 196 4.72 0.26 0.69
CA VAL A 196 4.00 1.53 0.78
C VAL A 196 2.58 1.33 0.28
N LEU A 197 1.61 1.49 1.18
CA LEU A 197 0.20 1.62 0.87
C LEU A 197 -0.16 3.10 0.82
N VAL A 198 -0.81 3.53 -0.27
CA VAL A 198 -1.26 4.91 -0.45
C VAL A 198 -2.77 4.96 -0.64
N LEU A 199 -3.40 5.81 0.17
CA LEU A 199 -4.80 6.17 0.04
C LEU A 199 -4.90 7.66 -0.31
N LYS A 200 -5.76 8.01 -1.25
CA LYS A 200 -6.12 9.40 -1.54
C LYS A 200 -7.23 9.82 -0.60
N LEU A 201 -7.00 10.89 0.15
CA LEU A 201 -8.00 11.48 1.04
C LEU A 201 -8.85 12.48 0.24
N THR A 202 -10.16 12.35 0.35
CA THR A 202 -11.11 13.33 -0.18
C THR A 202 -11.78 14.04 0.98
N PHE A 203 -11.52 15.35 1.09
CA PHE A 203 -12.26 16.22 2.00
C PHE A 203 -13.38 16.86 1.19
N GLU A 204 -14.63 16.55 1.54
CA GLU A 204 -15.75 17.36 1.08
C GLU A 204 -15.55 18.79 1.62
N LYS A 205 -15.64 19.76 0.72
CA LYS A 205 -15.69 21.18 1.08
C LYS A 205 -17.06 21.53 1.61
#